data_AF-A0A2N3E1W2-F1
#
_entry.id   AF-A0A2N3E1W2-F1
#
_cell.length_a   1.000
_cell.length_b   1.000
_cell.length_c   1.000
_cell.angle_alpha   90.00
_cell.angle_beta   90.00
_cell.angle_gamma   90.00
#
_symmetry.space_group_name_H-M   'P 1'
#
loop_
_entity.id
_entity.type
_entity.pdbx_description
1 polymer ?
#
loop_
_entity_poly.entity_id
_entity_poly.type
_entity_poly.pdbx_seq_one_letter_code
_entity_poly.pdbx_strand_id
1 'polypeptide(L)' 'MTVAYDPNNIFAKILRGEAPCFKVYEDDMTLAFMDVMPQAEGHTLVIPKYP' A
#
# COMPACT_ATOMS: atom_id res chain seq x y z
N MET A 1 -20.48 -11.82 11.10
CA MET A 1 -19.24 -11.65 11.89
C MET A 1 -18.42 -10.56 11.22
N THR A 2 -18.06 -9.50 11.93
CA THR A 2 -17.18 -8.45 11.41
C THR A 2 -15.74 -8.94 11.50
N VAL A 3 -15.05 -9.01 10.36
CA VAL A 3 -13.61 -9.32 10.34
C VAL A 3 -12.88 -8.06 10.81
N ALA A 4 -12.05 -8.19 11.84
CA ALA A 4 -11.22 -7.09 12.33
C ALA A 4 -10.08 -6.78 11.34
N TYR A 5 -9.54 -5.57 11.41
CA TYR A 5 -8.35 -5.20 10.64
C TYR A 5 -7.16 -6.07 11.04
N ASP A 6 -6.45 -6.63 10.06
CA ASP A 6 -5.20 -7.36 10.29
C ASP A 6 -4.00 -6.41 10.16
N PRO A 7 -3.27 -6.09 11.25
CA PRO A 7 -2.09 -5.23 11.20
C PRO A 7 -0.90 -5.84 10.44
N ASN A 8 -0.98 -7.11 10.05
CA ASN A 8 0.05 -7.83 9.30
C ASN A 8 -0.28 -8.05 7.82
N ASN A 9 -1.36 -7.44 7.31
CA ASN A 9 -1.66 -7.45 5.89
C ASN A 9 -0.50 -6.83 5.06
N ILE A 10 -0.43 -7.16 3.78
CA ILE A 10 0.69 -6.77 2.92
C ILE A 10 0.87 -5.26 2.81
N PHE A 11 -0.21 -4.47 2.79
CA PHE A 11 -0.12 -3.02 2.72
C PHE A 11 0.40 -2.42 4.03
N ALA A 12 0.02 -2.97 5.18
CA ALA A 12 0.59 -2.56 6.46
C ALA A 12 2.10 -2.86 6.55
N LYS A 13 2.56 -3.98 5.98
CA LYS A 13 3.99 -4.30 5.88
C LYS A 13 4.74 -3.35 4.93
N ILE A 14 4.12 -2.97 3.81
CA ILE A 14 4.67 -1.96 2.90
C ILE A 14 4.81 -0.60 3.62
N LEU A 15 3.79 -0.18 4.37
CA LEU A 15 3.82 1.07 5.15
C LEU A 15 4.94 1.09 6.20
N ARG A 16 5.29 -0.05 6.80
CA ARG A 16 6.39 -0.20 7.77
C ARG A 16 7.77 -0.44 7.13
N GLY A 17 7.85 -0.55 5.80
CA GLY A 17 9.10 -0.86 5.11
C GLY A 17 9.56 -2.32 5.26
N GLU A 18 8.68 -3.22 5.71
CA GLU A 18 8.95 -4.66 5.84
C GLU A 18 8.81 -5.41 4.52
N ALA A 19 8.10 -4.82 3.55
CA ALA A 19 7.95 -5.31 2.19
C ALA A 19 8.31 -4.21 1.18
N PRO A 20 9.02 -4.53 0.09
CA PRO A 20 9.41 -3.55 -0.90
C PRO A 20 8.21 -3.10 -1.74
N CYS A 21 8.22 -1.83 -2.18
CA CYS A 21 7.32 -1.32 -3.20
C CYS A 21 8.04 -0.28 -4.07
N PHE A 22 7.56 -0.07 -5.30
CA PHE A 22 8.04 1.02 -6.13
C PHE A 22 7.20 2.27 -5.83
N LYS A 23 7.71 3.12 -4.94
CA LYS A 23 7.05 4.36 -4.51
C LYS A 23 7.02 5.38 -5.64
N VAL A 24 5.84 5.92 -5.90
CA VAL A 24 5.60 6.99 -6.89
C VAL A 24 5.47 8.34 -6.17
N TYR A 25 4.76 8.36 -5.04
CA TYR A 25 4.52 9.56 -4.24
C TYR A 25 4.23 9.17 -2.79
N GLU A 26 4.56 10.06 -1.85
CA GLU A 26 4.23 9.89 -0.43
C GLU A 26 4.08 11.25 0.25
N ASP A 27 3.08 11.35 1.12
CA ASP A 27 2.91 12.45 2.08
C ASP A 27 2.56 11.93 3.48
N ASP A 28 2.20 12.82 4.39
CA ASP A 28 1.92 12.48 5.79
C ASP A 28 0.74 11.52 5.97
N MET A 29 -0.19 11.47 5.01
CA MET A 29 -1.41 10.67 5.11
C MET A 29 -1.44 9.50 4.13
N THR A 30 -0.66 9.56 3.06
CA THR A 30 -0.88 8.73 1.87
C THR A 30 0.41 8.17 1.32
N LEU A 31 0.34 6.96 0.77
CA LEU A 31 1.38 6.34 -0.03
C LEU A 31 0.81 5.92 -1.39
N ALA A 32 1.46 6.32 -2.47
CA ALA A 32 1.18 5.85 -3.82
C ALA A 32 2.35 5.03 -4.37
N PHE A 33 2.08 3.85 -4.92
CA PHE A 33 3.10 2.92 -5.41
C PHE A 33 2.58 2.06 -6.57
N MET A 34 3.49 1.53 -7.37
CA MET A 34 3.14 0.70 -8.53
C MET A 34 2.58 -0.66 -8.11
N ASP A 35 1.51 -1.09 -8.78
CA ASP A 35 1.01 -2.44 -8.64
C ASP A 35 2.04 -3.44 -9.19
N VAL A 36 2.25 -4.55 -8.47
CA VAL A 36 3.19 -5.62 -8.87
C VAL A 36 2.62 -6.51 -10.00
N MET A 37 1.29 -6.57 -10.14
CA MET A 37 0.56 -7.24 -11.22
C MET A 37 -0.31 -6.23 -11.97
N PRO A 38 0.32 -5.29 -12.72
CA PRO A 38 -0.40 -4.17 -13.32
C PRO A 38 -1.36 -4.64 -14.42
N GLN A 39 -2.60 -4.16 -14.35
CA GLN A 39 -3.60 -4.37 -15.43
C GLN A 39 -3.36 -3.48 -16.66
N ALA A 40 -2.60 -2.40 -16.51
CA ALA A 40 -2.22 -1.47 -17.57
C ALA A 40 -0.88 -0.80 -17.21
N GLU A 41 -0.19 -0.26 -18.21
CA GLU A 41 1.03 0.52 -17.98
C GLU A 41 0.73 1.70 -17.04
N GLY A 42 1.56 1.89 -16.01
CA GLY A 42 1.37 2.96 -15.03
C GLY A 42 0.41 2.65 -13.89
N HIS A 43 -0.18 1.45 -13.81
CA HIS A 43 -1.13 1.10 -12.74
C HIS A 43 -0.52 1.35 -11.35
N THR A 44 -1.07 2.36 -10.67
CA THR A 44 -0.63 2.84 -9.37
C THR A 44 -1.75 2.66 -8.35
N LEU A 45 -1.41 2.11 -7.19
CA LEU A 45 -2.29 2.01 -6.04
C LEU A 45 -2.03 3.18 -5.08
N VAL A 46 -3.08 3.64 -4.41
CA VAL A 46 -3.02 4.68 -3.38
C VAL A 46 -3.64 4.13 -2.11
N ILE A 47 -2.90 4.17 -0.99
CA ILE A 47 -3.36 3.69 0.31
C ILE A 47 -3.17 4.75 1.40
N PRO A 48 -4.05 4.80 2.43
CA PRO A 48 -3.84 5.63 3.61
C PRO A 48 -2.77 5.01 4.53
N LYS A 49 -2.06 5.86 5.28
CA LYS A 49 -1.10 5.43 6.32
C LYS A 49 -1.78 4.97 7.62
N TYR A 50 -3.05 5.33 7.81
CA TYR A 50 -3.83 5.03 9.02
C TYR A 50 -5.10 4.23 8.66
N PRO A 51 -5.58 3.33 9.56
CA PRO A 51 -6.76 2.50 9.33
C PRO A 51 -8.08 3.29 9.27
#